data_AF-A0A1C5YIG2-F1
#
_entry.id   AF-A0A1C5YIG2-F1
#
_cell.length_a   1.000
_cell.length_b   1.000
_cell.length_c   1.000
_cell.angle_alpha   90.00
_cell.angle_beta   90.00
_cell.angle_gamma   90.00
#
_symmetry.space_group_name_H-M   'P 1'
#
loop_
_entity.id
_entity.type
_entity.pdbx_description
1 polymer ?
#
loop_
_entity_poly.entity_id
_entity_poly.type
_entity_poly.pdbx_seq_one_letter_code
_entity_poly.pdbx_strand_id
1 'polypeptide(L)'
;MKISKYYRAFLRTALNSENKKRLFNRNFTILCNNCVGGVILHELGERFNSPTVNLFFGAEDYIKFLEKLDYYLSQTLVEVQSDKNYPVAKLDDITIYFMHYSSFDEAKTIWEKRTARINRDNLYVILVQQNGCTEELLKKFDELPYKHKLALTACPMPEIKCSYHISGSEQPNGDVMDLSKYKGKFTGRRWIDDYDYVGFLNMK
;
A
#
# COMPACT_ATOMS: atom_id res chain seq x y z
N MET A 1 6.83 -11.02 29.27
CA MET A 1 6.90 -10.33 27.96
C MET A 1 6.55 -11.21 26.73
N LYS A 2 5.80 -12.31 26.88
CA LYS A 2 5.23 -13.11 25.75
C LYS A 2 3.69 -13.06 25.68
N ILE A 3 3.02 -12.90 26.84
CA ILE A 3 1.56 -12.86 26.97
C ILE A 3 0.93 -11.75 26.11
N SER A 4 1.51 -10.54 26.12
CA SER A 4 1.01 -9.42 25.30
C SER A 4 1.09 -9.70 23.79
N LYS A 5 2.10 -10.45 23.32
CA LYS A 5 2.23 -10.83 21.91
C LYS A 5 1.11 -11.80 21.51
N TYR A 6 0.86 -12.83 22.31
CA TYR A 6 -0.21 -13.81 22.05
C TYR A 6 -1.60 -13.18 22.15
N TYR A 7 -1.83 -12.34 23.17
CA TYR A 7 -3.07 -11.61 23.33
C TYR A 7 -3.35 -10.68 22.14
N ARG A 8 -2.35 -9.89 21.72
CA ARG A 8 -2.47 -9.04 20.54
C ARG A 8 -2.74 -9.86 19.27
N ALA A 9 -2.11 -11.02 19.12
CA ALA A 9 -2.36 -11.91 17.99
C ALA A 9 -3.80 -12.43 17.99
N PHE A 10 -4.31 -12.87 19.15
CA PHE A 10 -5.71 -13.29 19.30
C PHE A 10 -6.69 -12.18 18.93
N LEU A 11 -6.50 -10.97 19.45
CA LEU A 11 -7.33 -9.80 19.09
C LEU A 11 -7.28 -9.49 17.59
N ARG A 12 -6.08 -9.56 16.99
CA ARG A 12 -5.92 -9.36 15.55
C ARG A 12 -6.65 -10.44 14.75
N THR A 13 -6.56 -11.70 15.16
CA THR A 13 -7.27 -12.82 14.51
C THR A 13 -8.79 -12.62 14.57
N ALA A 14 -9.33 -12.19 15.71
CA ALA A 14 -10.76 -11.89 15.84
C ALA A 14 -11.20 -10.75 14.91
N LEU A 15 -10.47 -9.63 14.91
CA LEU A 15 -10.73 -8.49 14.02
C LEU A 15 -10.65 -8.88 12.53
N ASN A 16 -9.63 -9.64 12.15
CA ASN A 16 -9.50 -10.15 10.78
C ASN A 16 -10.66 -11.06 10.39
N SER A 17 -11.13 -11.91 11.32
CA SER A 17 -12.28 -12.78 11.05
C SER A 17 -13.53 -11.97 10.78
N GLU A 18 -13.77 -10.89 11.53
CA GLU A 18 -14.87 -9.97 11.30
C GLU A 18 -14.74 -9.24 9.95
N ASN A 19 -13.57 -8.68 9.65
CA ASN A 19 -13.30 -8.01 8.38
C ASN A 19 -13.47 -8.96 7.18
N LYS A 20 -13.04 -10.22 7.29
CA LYS A 20 -13.24 -11.25 6.26
C LYS A 20 -14.71 -11.60 6.03
N LYS A 21 -15.54 -11.56 7.08
CA LYS A 21 -16.99 -11.78 6.97
C LYS A 21 -17.69 -10.59 6.30
N ARG A 22 -17.23 -9.36 6.59
CA ARG A 22 -17.73 -8.12 5.97
C ARG A 22 -17.33 -7.98 4.50
N LEU A 23 -16.19 -8.55 4.10
CA LEU A 23 -15.67 -8.48 2.74
C LEU A 23 -16.44 -9.42 1.79
N PHE A 24 -17.21 -8.83 0.87
CA PHE A 24 -17.87 -9.58 -0.21
C PHE A 24 -17.18 -9.39 -1.57
N ASN A 25 -16.40 -8.32 -1.75
CA ASN A 25 -15.58 -8.17 -2.96
C ASN A 25 -14.42 -9.17 -2.96
N ARG A 26 -14.13 -9.77 -4.12
CA ARG A 26 -13.08 -10.77 -4.32
C ARG A 26 -12.30 -10.49 -5.60
N ASN A 27 -11.09 -11.03 -5.67
CA ASN A 27 -10.23 -10.92 -6.84
C ASN A 27 -9.93 -9.45 -7.24
N PHE A 28 -9.80 -8.56 -6.26
CA PHE A 28 -9.38 -7.18 -6.49
C PHE A 28 -7.86 -7.05 -6.48
N THR A 29 -7.37 -5.97 -7.06
CA THR A 29 -5.96 -5.55 -7.01
C THR A 29 -5.85 -4.27 -6.21
N ILE A 30 -4.89 -4.23 -5.27
CA ILE A 30 -4.50 -2.99 -4.58
C ILE A 30 -3.11 -2.59 -5.07
N LEU A 31 -3.00 -1.47 -5.77
CA LEU A 31 -1.72 -0.80 -5.97
C LEU A 31 -1.53 0.20 -4.83
N CYS A 32 -0.38 0.14 -4.17
CA CYS A 32 -0.05 1.02 -3.06
C CYS A 32 1.41 1.45 -3.16
N ASN A 33 1.70 2.70 -2.84
CA ASN A 33 3.08 3.21 -2.85
C ASN A 33 3.97 2.61 -1.76
N ASN A 34 3.41 1.85 -0.80
CA ASN A 34 4.15 1.22 0.28
C ASN A 34 3.47 -0.09 0.76
N CYS A 35 3.96 -0.64 1.87
CA CYS A 35 3.50 -1.93 2.41
C CYS A 35 2.03 -1.98 2.87
N VAL A 36 1.32 -0.85 3.00
CA VAL A 36 -0.08 -0.83 3.50
C VAL A 36 -0.99 -1.72 2.64
N GLY A 37 -0.88 -1.65 1.31
CA GLY A 37 -1.70 -2.48 0.41
C GLY A 37 -1.45 -3.99 0.61
N GLY A 38 -0.19 -4.39 0.79
CA GLY A 38 0.17 -5.78 1.07
C GLY A 38 -0.35 -6.27 2.44
N VAL A 39 -0.30 -5.40 3.46
CA VAL A 39 -0.86 -5.70 4.78
C VAL A 39 -2.37 -5.88 4.71
N ILE A 40 -3.10 -5.00 4.02
CA ILE A 40 -4.56 -5.15 3.86
C ILE A 40 -4.90 -6.51 3.22
N LEU A 41 -4.24 -6.87 2.11
CA LEU A 41 -4.45 -8.16 1.45
C LEU A 41 -4.17 -9.35 2.38
N HIS A 42 -3.05 -9.32 3.10
CA HIS A 42 -2.66 -10.39 4.03
C HIS A 42 -3.69 -10.56 5.16
N GLU A 43 -4.12 -9.45 5.76
CA GLU A 43 -5.03 -9.47 6.90
C GLU A 43 -6.44 -9.94 6.50
N LEU A 44 -6.86 -9.62 5.28
CA LEU A 44 -8.09 -10.14 4.64
C LEU A 44 -7.94 -11.56 4.10
N GLY A 45 -6.74 -12.14 4.13
CA GLY A 45 -6.48 -13.49 3.64
C GLY A 45 -6.64 -13.61 2.11
N GLU A 46 -6.50 -12.50 1.40
CA GLU A 46 -6.60 -12.43 -0.04
C GLU A 46 -5.28 -12.80 -0.71
N ARG A 47 -5.38 -13.34 -1.93
CA ARG A 47 -4.19 -13.59 -2.74
C ARG A 47 -3.56 -12.24 -3.12
N PHE A 48 -2.24 -12.18 -3.13
CA PHE A 48 -1.52 -11.04 -3.69
C PHE A 48 -1.67 -10.99 -5.21
N ASN A 49 -2.74 -10.34 -5.67
CA ASN A 49 -3.04 -9.97 -7.04
C ASN A 49 -2.47 -8.58 -7.39
N SER A 50 -1.38 -8.20 -6.74
CA SER A 50 -0.73 -6.90 -6.90
C SER A 50 0.78 -7.07 -6.91
N PRO A 51 1.51 -6.41 -7.83
CA PRO A 51 2.97 -6.40 -7.81
C PRO A 51 3.53 -5.51 -6.69
N THR A 52 2.76 -4.55 -6.16
CA THR A 52 3.24 -3.54 -5.18
C THR A 52 3.21 -4.04 -3.73
N VAL A 53 3.52 -5.31 -3.51
CA VAL A 53 3.57 -5.92 -2.18
C VAL A 53 5.03 -6.06 -1.76
N ASN A 54 5.31 -5.73 -0.49
CA ASN A 54 6.64 -5.80 0.13
C ASN A 54 7.69 -4.84 -0.47
N LEU A 55 7.23 -3.73 -1.03
CA LEU A 55 8.05 -2.71 -1.65
C LEU A 55 7.50 -1.31 -1.35
N PHE A 56 8.27 -0.28 -1.69
CA PHE A 56 7.76 1.09 -1.72
C PHE A 56 8.30 1.86 -2.93
N PHE A 57 7.62 2.97 -3.23
CA PHE A 57 7.97 3.98 -4.21
C PHE A 57 8.19 5.33 -3.51
N GLY A 58 9.01 6.19 -4.09
CA GLY A 58 8.88 7.63 -3.86
C GLY A 58 7.51 8.12 -4.35
N ALA A 59 6.96 9.18 -3.74
CA ALA A 59 5.62 9.64 -4.09
C ALA A 59 5.52 10.05 -5.58
N GLU A 60 6.50 10.79 -6.08
CA GLU A 60 6.54 11.22 -7.49
C GLU A 60 6.59 10.03 -8.46
N ASP A 61 7.47 9.06 -8.20
CA ASP A 61 7.60 7.84 -9.00
C ASP A 61 6.31 7.00 -8.99
N TYR A 62 5.60 6.98 -7.87
CA TYR A 62 4.30 6.31 -7.79
C TYR A 62 3.22 7.02 -8.61
N ILE A 63 3.19 8.35 -8.62
CA ILE A 63 2.27 9.10 -9.48
C ILE A 63 2.56 8.80 -10.95
N LYS A 64 3.83 8.87 -11.38
CA LYS A 64 4.24 8.49 -12.74
C LYS A 64 3.80 7.07 -13.08
N PHE A 65 4.06 6.12 -12.17
CA PHE A 65 3.66 4.72 -12.31
C PHE A 65 2.16 4.59 -12.58
N LEU A 66 1.32 5.32 -11.86
CA LEU A 66 -0.13 5.29 -12.04
C LEU A 66 -0.61 6.06 -13.29
N GLU A 67 0.05 7.15 -13.69
CA GLU A 67 -0.26 7.90 -14.91
C GLU A 67 -0.05 7.06 -16.17
N LYS A 68 0.95 6.17 -16.17
CA LYS A 68 1.31 5.32 -17.31
C LYS A 68 1.41 3.84 -16.92
N LEU A 69 0.39 3.34 -16.21
CA LEU A 69 0.41 2.01 -15.59
C LEU A 69 0.83 0.88 -16.56
N ASP A 70 0.17 0.78 -17.71
CA ASP A 70 0.46 -0.31 -18.67
C ASP A 70 1.87 -0.20 -19.27
N TYR A 71 2.35 1.02 -19.51
CA TYR A 71 3.72 1.25 -19.98
C TYR A 71 4.75 0.75 -18.98
N TYR A 72 4.61 1.13 -17.70
CA TYR A 72 5.56 0.72 -16.67
C TYR A 72 5.49 -0.78 -16.42
N LEU A 73 4.29 -1.36 -16.34
CA LEU A 73 4.11 -2.80 -16.15
C LEU A 73 4.71 -3.65 -17.29
N SER A 74 4.89 -3.10 -18.49
CA SER A 74 5.58 -3.80 -19.59
C SER A 74 7.10 -3.63 -19.59
N GLN A 75 7.65 -2.73 -18.79
CA GLN A 75 9.10 -2.52 -18.73
C GLN A 75 9.80 -3.66 -17.97
N THR A 76 11.08 -3.84 -18.29
CA THR A 76 11.93 -4.80 -17.57
C THR A 76 12.51 -4.14 -16.34
N LEU A 77 12.44 -4.82 -15.19
CA LEU A 77 13.15 -4.38 -13.98
C LEU A 77 14.67 -4.47 -14.20
N VAL A 78 15.38 -3.41 -13.86
CA VAL A 78 16.84 -3.31 -13.92
C VAL A 78 17.38 -3.01 -12.53
N GLU A 79 18.22 -3.90 -11.99
CA GLU A 79 18.83 -3.70 -10.68
C GLU A 79 19.72 -2.45 -10.67
N VAL A 80 19.69 -1.72 -9.56
CA VAL A 80 20.54 -0.56 -9.32
C VAL A 80 21.42 -0.83 -8.13
N GLN A 81 22.71 -0.54 -8.27
CA GLN A 81 23.63 -0.59 -7.13
C GLN A 81 23.20 0.44 -6.08
N SER A 82 23.05 -0.03 -4.85
CA SER A 82 22.58 0.78 -3.73
C SER A 82 23.21 0.30 -2.43
N ASP A 83 23.42 1.22 -1.49
CA ASP A 83 23.93 0.90 -0.14
C ASP A 83 22.86 0.27 0.77
N LYS A 84 21.69 -0.08 0.22
CA LYS A 84 20.60 -0.72 0.97
C LYS A 84 20.86 -2.21 1.13
N ASN A 85 20.37 -2.76 2.24
CA ASN A 85 20.41 -4.20 2.51
C ASN A 85 19.25 -4.98 1.85
N TYR A 86 18.61 -4.40 0.84
CA TYR A 86 17.52 -4.96 0.06
C TYR A 86 17.64 -4.48 -1.39
N PRO A 87 17.05 -5.20 -2.36
CA PRO A 87 17.16 -4.84 -3.77
C PRO A 87 16.51 -3.49 -4.07
N VAL A 88 17.18 -2.71 -4.92
CA VAL A 88 16.64 -1.49 -5.52
C VAL A 88 16.69 -1.68 -7.02
N ALA A 89 15.60 -1.38 -7.70
CA ALA A 89 15.55 -1.52 -9.14
C ALA A 89 14.83 -0.36 -9.80
N LYS A 90 15.15 -0.14 -11.06
CA LYS A 90 14.44 0.79 -11.93
C LYS A 90 13.46 0.05 -12.82
N LEU A 91 12.39 0.75 -13.13
CA LEU A 91 11.42 0.40 -14.15
C LEU A 91 11.38 1.58 -15.11
N ASP A 92 12.28 1.57 -16.09
CA ASP A 92 12.64 2.76 -16.87
C ASP A 92 13.12 3.93 -15.98
N ASP A 93 12.39 5.04 -15.90
CA ASP A 93 12.81 6.23 -15.15
C ASP A 93 12.41 6.22 -13.66
N ILE A 94 11.51 5.32 -13.24
CA ILE A 94 11.06 5.25 -11.84
C ILE A 94 11.86 4.24 -11.02
N THR A 95 12.02 4.51 -9.71
CA THR A 95 12.75 3.66 -8.77
C THR A 95 11.80 2.93 -7.81
N ILE A 96 12.08 1.64 -7.59
CA ILE A 96 11.31 0.75 -6.72
C ILE A 96 12.26 0.12 -5.69
N TYR A 97 11.84 0.13 -4.42
CA TYR A 97 12.61 -0.37 -3.30
C TYR A 97 11.98 -1.64 -2.72
N PHE A 98 12.62 -2.80 -2.90
CA PHE A 98 12.07 -4.12 -2.60
C PHE A 98 12.41 -4.59 -1.17
N MET A 99 11.89 -3.86 -0.17
CA MET A 99 12.22 -3.97 1.26
C MET A 99 12.24 -5.38 1.89
N HIS A 100 11.37 -6.31 1.45
CA HIS A 100 11.28 -7.65 2.06
C HIS A 100 11.65 -8.79 1.11
N TYR A 101 12.52 -8.53 0.15
CA TYR A 101 13.06 -9.53 -0.77
C TYR A 101 14.55 -9.74 -0.48
N SER A 102 15.00 -10.99 -0.57
CA SER A 102 16.38 -11.37 -0.23
C SER A 102 17.38 -11.10 -1.35
N SER A 103 16.91 -11.06 -2.60
CA SER A 103 17.70 -10.78 -3.79
C SER A 103 16.87 -10.11 -4.88
N PHE A 104 17.54 -9.47 -5.84
CA PHE A 104 16.89 -8.88 -7.00
C PHE A 104 16.19 -9.93 -7.86
N ASP A 105 16.77 -11.11 -8.05
CA ASP A 105 16.14 -12.20 -8.82
C ASP A 105 14.82 -12.65 -8.20
N GLU A 106 14.75 -12.73 -6.86
CA GLU A 106 13.50 -13.04 -6.15
C GLU A 106 12.47 -11.93 -6.37
N ALA A 107 12.88 -10.67 -6.18
CA ALA A 107 12.03 -9.49 -6.38
C ALA A 107 11.47 -9.43 -7.80
N LYS A 108 12.31 -9.61 -8.82
CA LYS A 108 11.95 -9.60 -10.24
C LYS A 108 10.96 -10.72 -10.57
N THR A 109 11.27 -11.95 -10.16
CA THR A 109 10.40 -13.12 -10.40
C THR A 109 9.01 -12.91 -9.78
N ILE A 110 8.96 -12.37 -8.55
CA ILE A 110 7.68 -12.13 -7.86
C ILE A 110 6.93 -10.95 -8.49
N TRP A 111 7.62 -9.89 -8.89
CA TRP A 111 7.04 -8.76 -9.61
C TRP A 111 6.33 -9.23 -10.88
N GLU A 112 7.04 -9.90 -11.80
CA GLU A 112 6.50 -10.40 -13.06
C GLU A 112 5.28 -11.33 -12.84
N LYS A 113 5.42 -12.27 -11.90
CA LYS A 113 4.36 -13.22 -11.52
C LYS A 113 3.11 -12.55 -10.97
N ARG A 114 3.24 -11.41 -10.26
CA ARG A 114 2.11 -10.69 -9.66
C ARG A 114 1.54 -9.61 -10.58
N THR A 115 2.35 -9.02 -11.45
CA THR A 115 1.90 -8.17 -12.56
C THR A 115 0.89 -8.90 -13.45
N ALA A 116 1.16 -10.17 -13.77
CA ALA A 116 0.25 -11.03 -14.53
C ALA A 116 -1.11 -11.33 -13.84
N ARG A 117 -1.28 -10.94 -12.57
CA ARG A 117 -2.51 -11.19 -11.79
C ARG A 117 -3.37 -9.94 -11.60
N ILE A 118 -2.93 -8.79 -12.10
CA ILE A 118 -3.66 -7.54 -11.94
C ILE A 118 -5.05 -7.70 -12.55
N ASN A 119 -6.07 -7.43 -11.73
CA ASN A 119 -7.44 -7.31 -12.20
C ASN A 119 -7.75 -5.83 -12.45
N ARG A 120 -7.70 -5.42 -13.71
CA ARG A 120 -7.94 -4.03 -14.14
C ARG A 120 -9.38 -3.57 -13.86
N ASP A 121 -10.34 -4.49 -13.93
CA ASP A 121 -11.76 -4.21 -13.71
C ASP A 121 -12.11 -4.05 -12.22
N ASN A 122 -11.21 -4.45 -11.33
CA ASN A 122 -11.40 -4.42 -9.88
C ASN A 122 -10.15 -3.87 -9.19
N LEU A 123 -9.76 -2.67 -9.61
CA LEU A 123 -8.51 -2.02 -9.25
C LEU A 123 -8.75 -0.90 -8.22
N TYR A 124 -7.99 -0.96 -7.13
CA TYR A 124 -7.93 0.06 -6.10
C TYR A 124 -6.52 0.63 -6.04
N VAL A 125 -6.41 1.95 -6.02
CA VAL A 125 -5.12 2.64 -5.86
C VAL A 125 -5.10 3.37 -4.53
N ILE A 126 -4.05 3.15 -3.76
CA ILE A 126 -3.84 3.76 -2.45
C ILE A 126 -2.54 4.55 -2.49
N LEU A 127 -2.57 5.78 -1.99
CA LEU A 127 -1.41 6.63 -1.79
C LEU A 127 -1.30 6.94 -0.30
N VAL A 128 -0.18 6.62 0.33
CA VAL A 128 0.15 7.05 1.69
C VAL A 128 1.09 8.25 1.58
N GLN A 129 0.76 9.37 2.23
CA GLN A 129 1.57 10.59 2.22
C GLN A 129 2.90 10.35 2.96
N GLN A 130 3.88 9.81 2.23
CA GLN A 130 5.23 9.46 2.69
C GLN A 130 6.22 9.67 1.53
N ASN A 131 7.51 9.68 1.84
CA ASN A 131 8.60 9.66 0.84
C ASN A 131 8.50 10.83 -0.16
N GLY A 132 8.38 12.05 0.36
CA GLY A 132 8.33 13.27 -0.45
C GLY A 132 6.97 13.57 -1.08
N CYS A 133 5.88 13.05 -0.50
CA CYS A 133 4.53 13.31 -0.98
C CYS A 133 4.08 14.74 -0.61
N THR A 134 4.13 15.64 -1.59
CA THR A 134 3.63 17.01 -1.44
C THR A 134 2.13 17.10 -1.68
N GLU A 135 1.53 18.22 -1.29
CA GLU A 135 0.12 18.51 -1.59
C GLU A 135 -0.16 18.56 -3.09
N GLU A 136 0.79 19.02 -3.93
CA GLU A 136 0.60 18.99 -5.38
C GLU A 136 0.54 17.56 -5.92
N LEU A 137 1.33 16.63 -5.38
CA LEU A 137 1.27 15.21 -5.77
C LEU A 137 -0.04 14.57 -5.33
N LEU A 138 -0.59 14.96 -4.17
CA LEU A 138 -1.91 14.51 -3.72
C LEU A 138 -3.03 15.02 -4.63
N LYS A 139 -2.96 16.27 -5.09
CA LYS A 139 -3.90 16.82 -6.08
C LYS A 139 -3.81 16.07 -7.41
N LYS A 140 -2.61 15.81 -7.91
CA LYS A 140 -2.41 14.97 -9.11
C LYS A 140 -3.00 13.58 -8.94
N PHE A 141 -2.82 12.97 -7.77
CA PHE A 141 -3.40 11.66 -7.47
C PHE A 141 -4.94 11.68 -7.50
N ASP A 142 -5.57 12.72 -6.97
CA ASP A 142 -7.03 12.89 -6.98
C ASP A 142 -7.60 12.98 -8.40
N GLU A 143 -6.85 13.61 -9.31
CA GLU A 143 -7.20 13.80 -10.72
C GLU A 143 -7.06 12.52 -11.57
N LEU A 144 -6.30 11.51 -11.12
CA LEU A 144 -6.08 10.28 -11.89
C LEU A 144 -7.41 9.55 -12.19
N PRO A 145 -7.57 8.95 -13.38
CA PRO A 145 -8.84 8.37 -13.83
C PRO A 145 -9.15 6.98 -13.24
N TYR A 146 -8.75 6.71 -12.00
CA TYR A 146 -9.12 5.49 -11.28
C TYR A 146 -10.46 5.67 -10.56
N LYS A 147 -11.31 4.64 -10.66
CA LYS A 147 -12.65 4.61 -10.02
C LYS A 147 -12.56 4.58 -8.49
N HIS A 148 -11.61 3.82 -7.95
CA HIS A 148 -11.44 3.64 -6.51
C HIS A 148 -10.06 4.11 -6.06
N LYS A 149 -10.02 5.29 -5.44
CA LYS A 149 -8.81 5.95 -4.97
C LYS A 149 -8.91 6.24 -3.48
N LEU A 150 -7.78 6.14 -2.79
CA LEU A 150 -7.64 6.54 -1.39
C LEU A 150 -6.28 7.17 -1.15
N ALA A 151 -6.26 8.42 -0.71
CA ALA A 151 -5.07 9.10 -0.22
C ALA A 151 -5.11 9.17 1.32
N LEU A 152 -4.15 8.54 1.99
CA LEU A 152 -4.01 8.59 3.45
C LEU A 152 -3.05 9.73 3.80
N THR A 153 -3.59 10.77 4.44
CA THR A 153 -2.93 12.07 4.62
C THR A 153 -2.58 12.36 6.08
N ALA A 154 -1.59 13.22 6.30
CA ALA A 154 -1.12 13.64 7.63
C ALA A 154 -2.00 14.74 8.25
N CYS A 155 -2.87 15.37 7.48
CA CYS A 155 -3.83 16.33 7.97
C CYS A 155 -5.13 16.26 7.15
N PRO A 156 -6.25 16.83 7.64
CA PRO A 156 -7.47 16.94 6.86
C PRO A 156 -7.24 17.79 5.61
N MET A 157 -7.68 17.28 4.45
CA MET A 157 -7.55 17.95 3.14
C MET A 157 -8.89 17.95 2.39
N PRO A 158 -9.86 18.80 2.77
CA PRO A 158 -11.22 18.79 2.24
C PRO A 158 -11.31 18.97 0.71
N GLU A 159 -10.31 19.59 0.10
CA GLU A 159 -10.20 19.83 -1.34
C GLU A 159 -9.78 18.60 -2.15
N ILE A 160 -9.21 17.59 -1.51
CA ILE A 160 -8.80 16.32 -2.14
C ILE A 160 -9.88 15.27 -1.85
N LYS A 161 -10.66 14.90 -2.87
CA LYS A 161 -11.87 14.08 -2.70
C LYS A 161 -11.58 12.67 -2.19
N CYS A 162 -10.48 12.07 -2.63
CA CYS A 162 -10.07 10.75 -2.18
C CYS A 162 -9.25 10.74 -0.88
N SER A 163 -9.09 11.90 -0.20
CA SER A 163 -8.28 11.98 1.02
C SER A 163 -9.00 11.42 2.24
N TYR A 164 -8.21 10.85 3.15
CA TYR A 164 -8.64 10.47 4.48
C TYR A 164 -7.50 10.65 5.48
N HIS A 165 -7.73 11.51 6.47
CA HIS A 165 -6.79 11.76 7.55
C HIS A 165 -6.99 10.76 8.70
N ILE A 166 -5.96 9.96 8.99
CA ILE A 166 -5.93 9.12 10.19
C ILE A 166 -5.36 9.95 11.33
N SER A 167 -6.22 10.40 12.26
CA SER A 167 -5.80 11.28 13.35
C SER A 167 -4.76 10.64 14.27
N GLY A 168 -3.69 11.38 14.57
CA GLY A 168 -2.55 10.93 15.37
C GLY A 168 -1.51 10.15 14.57
N SER A 169 -1.66 10.05 13.25
CA SER A 169 -0.69 9.40 12.36
C SER A 169 0.36 10.37 11.80
N GLU A 170 0.16 11.68 11.96
CA GLU A 170 1.02 12.75 11.49
C GLU A 170 2.43 12.71 12.12
N GLN A 171 3.43 13.05 11.32
CA GLN A 171 4.83 13.19 11.72
C GLN A 171 5.26 14.65 11.60
N PRO A 172 6.25 15.11 12.39
CA PRO A 172 6.75 16.49 12.32
C PRO A 172 7.27 16.92 10.95
N ASN A 173 7.67 15.97 10.10
CA ASN A 173 8.15 16.24 8.74
C ASN A 173 7.02 16.32 7.69
N GLY A 174 5.76 16.24 8.11
CA GLY A 174 4.59 16.25 7.22
C GLY A 174 4.20 14.90 6.64
N ASP A 175 4.95 13.83 6.93
CA ASP A 175 4.59 12.48 6.53
C ASP A 175 3.51 11.87 7.44
N VAL A 176 2.85 10.85 6.93
CA VAL A 176 2.10 9.87 7.71
C VAL A 176 3.07 8.82 8.25
N MET A 177 2.91 8.40 9.50
CA MET A 177 3.71 7.32 10.07
C MET A 177 3.46 5.97 9.37
N ASP A 178 4.25 4.94 9.70
CA ASP A 178 3.99 3.59 9.18
C ASP A 178 2.64 3.05 9.70
N LEU A 179 1.62 3.12 8.84
CA LEU A 179 0.25 2.72 9.15
C LEU A 179 0.09 1.21 9.36
N SER A 180 1.09 0.43 8.96
CA SER A 180 1.15 -1.00 9.23
C SER A 180 1.49 -1.28 10.69
N LYS A 181 2.01 -0.32 11.46
CA LYS A 181 2.36 -0.57 12.88
C LYS A 181 1.12 -0.76 13.74
N TYR A 182 1.25 -1.63 14.74
CA TYR A 182 0.24 -1.79 15.79
C TYR A 182 0.16 -0.51 16.64
N LYS A 183 -1.06 -0.03 16.94
CA LYS A 183 -1.29 1.14 17.81
C LYS A 183 -0.85 0.89 19.26
N GLY A 184 -0.83 -0.38 19.69
CA GLY A 184 -0.44 -0.72 21.05
C GLY A 184 -0.17 -2.21 21.25
N LYS A 185 0.37 -2.54 22.42
CA LYS A 185 0.68 -3.93 22.80
C LYS A 185 -0.56 -4.78 23.10
N PHE A 186 -1.73 -4.15 23.30
CA PHE A 186 -2.96 -4.82 23.79
C PHE A 186 -4.21 -4.53 22.96
N THR A 187 -4.11 -3.89 21.79
CA THR A 187 -5.28 -3.54 20.98
C THR A 187 -5.58 -4.56 19.89
N GLY A 188 -4.55 -5.24 19.36
CA GLY A 188 -4.67 -6.02 18.11
C GLY A 188 -4.86 -5.15 16.86
N ARG A 189 -5.01 -3.84 17.02
CA ARG A 189 -5.25 -2.87 15.94
C ARG A 189 -3.95 -2.25 15.42
N ARG A 190 -3.87 -2.09 14.11
CA ARG A 190 -2.90 -1.27 13.39
C ARG A 190 -3.51 0.12 13.13
N TRP A 191 -2.69 1.08 12.77
CA TRP A 191 -3.18 2.43 12.45
C TRP A 191 -4.12 2.43 11.25
N ILE A 192 -3.86 1.59 10.23
CA ILE A 192 -4.75 1.45 9.07
C ILE A 192 -6.18 0.98 9.42
N ASP A 193 -6.39 0.34 10.59
CA ASP A 193 -7.74 -0.10 11.00
C ASP A 193 -8.66 1.06 11.43
N ASP A 194 -8.14 2.28 11.55
CA ASP A 194 -8.98 3.47 11.79
C ASP A 194 -9.67 3.97 10.51
N TYR A 195 -9.28 3.46 9.34
CA TYR A 195 -10.02 3.61 8.10
C TYR A 195 -10.82 2.34 7.77
N ASP A 196 -12.06 2.47 7.31
CA ASP A 196 -12.88 1.32 6.87
C ASP A 196 -12.45 0.83 5.48
N TYR A 197 -11.26 0.23 5.41
CA TYR A 197 -10.73 -0.33 4.16
C TYR A 197 -11.60 -1.48 3.62
N VAL A 198 -12.39 -2.17 4.47
CA VAL A 198 -13.33 -3.20 4.00
C VAL A 198 -14.49 -2.55 3.26
N GLY A 199 -15.06 -1.48 3.82
CA GLY A 199 -16.09 -0.67 3.16
C GLY A 199 -15.60 -0.11 1.83
N PHE A 200 -14.38 0.45 1.80
CA PHE A 200 -13.72 0.91 0.57
C PHE A 200 -13.60 -0.20 -0.48
N LEU A 201 -13.09 -1.38 -0.09
CA LEU A 201 -12.93 -2.52 -1.00
C LEU A 201 -14.26 -3.15 -1.43
N ASN A 202 -15.36 -2.84 -0.76
CA ASN A 202 -16.70 -3.28 -1.15
C ASN A 202 -17.39 -2.30 -2.12
N MET A 203 -16.81 -1.13 -2.38
CA MET A 203 -17.24 -0.22 -3.44
C MET A 203 -16.89 -0.86 -4.79
N LYS A 204 -17.80 -1.58 -5.43
CA LYS A 204 -17.58 -2.24 -6.73
C LYS A 204 -18.07 -1.40 -7.90
#